data_AF-A0A931SL73-F1
#
_entry.id   AF-A0A931SL73-F1
#
_cell.length_a   1.000
_cell.length_b   1.000
_cell.length_c   1.000
_cell.angle_alpha   90.00
_cell.angle_beta   90.00
_cell.angle_gamma   90.00
#
_symmetry.space_group_name_H-M   'P 1'
#
loop_
_entity.id
_entity.type
_entity.pdbx_description
1 polymer ?
#
loop_
_entity_poly.entity_id
_entity_poly.type
_entity_poly.pdbx_seq_one_letter_code
_entity_poly.pdbx_strand_id
1 'polypeptide(L)'
;MVKEFEPEDPMELVGVVLEGGDPDQALETIVQEYLLMGWTPARILSLFRSPRFAATHQIYRQRGETYVEGRVHQMAEEWRRGWLTGGGDNA
;
A
#
# COMPACT_ATOMS: atom_id res chain seq x y z
N MET A 1 -20.13 22.25 -8.33
CA MET A 1 -19.34 22.99 -9.34
C MET A 1 -17.96 22.36 -9.34
N VAL A 2 -17.54 21.75 -10.44
CA VAL A 2 -16.21 21.12 -10.54
C VAL A 2 -15.24 22.24 -10.90
N LYS A 3 -14.11 22.34 -10.19
CA LYS A 3 -13.05 23.31 -10.47
C LYS A 3 -12.46 22.99 -11.85
N GLU A 4 -12.32 23.99 -12.72
CA GLU A 4 -11.61 23.81 -13.98
C GLU A 4 -10.14 23.51 -13.72
N PHE A 5 -9.53 22.69 -14.58
CA PHE A 5 -8.13 22.32 -14.45
C PHE A 5 -7.25 23.53 -14.80
N GLU A 6 -6.52 24.04 -13.80
CA GLU A 6 -5.58 25.14 -13.95
C GLU A 6 -4.16 24.59 -13.74
N PRO A 7 -3.31 24.53 -14.78
CA PRO A 7 -2.00 23.90 -14.71
C PRO A 7 -1.01 24.55 -13.72
N GLU A 8 -1.28 25.79 -13.32
CA GLU A 8 -0.45 26.54 -12.36
C GLU A 8 -1.08 26.61 -10.96
N ASP A 9 -2.13 25.83 -10.68
CA ASP A 9 -2.78 25.87 -9.37
C ASP A 9 -1.83 25.36 -8.26
N PRO A 10 -1.35 26.24 -7.35
CA PRO A 10 -0.46 25.83 -6.27
C PRO A 10 -1.13 24.92 -5.24
N MET A 11 -2.47 24.83 -5.24
CA MET A 11 -3.25 23.98 -4.35
C MET A 11 -3.61 22.62 -4.99
N GLU A 12 -3.11 22.32 -6.19
CA GLU A 12 -3.24 20.97 -6.76
C GLU A 12 -2.45 19.96 -5.91
N LEU A 13 -3.13 18.87 -5.52
CA LEU A 13 -2.46 17.79 -4.80
C LEU A 13 -1.64 16.95 -5.79
N VAL A 14 -0.36 17.29 -5.94
CA VAL A 14 0.58 16.56 -6.78
C VAL A 14 1.37 15.57 -5.92
N GLY A 15 1.21 14.27 -6.20
CA GLY A 15 2.05 13.24 -5.58
C GLY A 15 3.47 13.31 -6.16
N VAL A 16 4.47 13.48 -5.29
CA VAL A 16 5.90 13.45 -5.66
C VAL A 16 6.57 12.22 -5.07
N VAL A 17 7.46 11.61 -5.84
CA VAL A 17 8.28 10.49 -5.38
C VAL A 17 9.49 11.08 -4.66
N LEU A 18 9.65 10.75 -3.39
CA LEU A 18 10.87 11.08 -2.65
C LEU A 18 11.91 9.97 -2.87
N GLU A 19 13.15 10.36 -3.10
CA GLU A 19 14.26 9.42 -3.25
C GLU A 19 14.61 8.76 -1.90
N GLY A 20 15.15 7.54 -1.95
CA GLY A 20 15.64 6.82 -0.77
C GLY A 20 14.59 5.96 -0.04
N GLY A 21 13.36 5.90 -0.52
CA GLY A 21 12.35 4.98 0.03
C GLY A 21 12.59 3.53 -0.39
N ASP A 22 12.30 2.58 0.50
CA ASP A 22 12.23 1.16 0.17
C ASP A 22 10.79 0.78 -0.21
N PRO A 23 10.52 0.48 -1.50
CA PRO A 23 9.17 0.12 -1.94
C PRO A 23 8.66 -1.20 -1.33
N ASP A 24 9.55 -2.10 -0.87
CA ASP A 24 9.13 -3.32 -0.19
C ASP A 24 8.67 -3.03 1.24
N GLN A 25 9.41 -2.18 1.97
CA GLN A 25 8.98 -1.70 3.29
C GLN A 25 7.65 -0.91 3.20
N ALA A 26 7.51 -0.07 2.16
CA ALA A 26 6.27 0.67 1.91
C ALA A 26 5.10 -0.27 1.61
N LEU A 27 5.30 -1.28 0.76
CA LEU A 27 4.32 -2.33 0.49
C LEU A 27 3.87 -2.99 1.80
N GLU A 28 4.82 -3.45 2.60
CA GLU A 28 4.55 -4.18 3.83
C GLU A 28 3.77 -3.33 4.83
N THR A 29 4.17 -2.07 5.00
CA THR A 29 3.49 -1.13 5.91
C THR A 29 2.03 -0.93 5.48
N ILE A 30 1.80 -0.65 4.20
CA ILE A 30 0.45 -0.46 3.64
C ILE A 30 -0.40 -1.72 3.85
N VAL A 31 0.13 -2.91 3.55
CA VAL A 31 -0.60 -4.16 3.70
C VAL A 31 -0.97 -4.41 5.17
N GLN A 32 -0.04 -4.19 6.12
CA GLN A 32 -0.30 -4.34 7.55
C GLN A 32 -1.43 -3.42 8.03
N GLU A 33 -1.41 -2.15 7.64
CA GLU A 33 -2.46 -1.18 8.02
C GLU A 33 -3.84 -1.61 7.53
N TYR A 34 -3.95 -2.08 6.29
CA TYR A 34 -5.24 -2.54 5.77
C TYR A 34 -5.70 -3.87 6.36
N LEU A 35 -4.78 -4.79 6.67
CA LEU A 35 -5.11 -6.00 7.43
C LEU A 35 -5.63 -5.67 8.84
N LEU A 36 -5.03 -4.68 9.51
CA LEU A 36 -5.49 -4.16 10.80
C LEU A 36 -6.91 -3.58 10.72
N MET A 37 -7.23 -2.91 9.60
CA MET A 37 -8.58 -2.43 9.31
C MET A 37 -9.57 -3.52 8.87
N GLY A 38 -9.16 -4.79 8.86
CA GLY A 38 -10.00 -5.93 8.50
C GLY A 38 -10.24 -6.09 6.99
N TRP A 39 -9.39 -5.50 6.13
CA TRP A 39 -9.52 -5.67 4.69
C TRP A 39 -9.02 -7.03 4.23
N THR A 40 -9.66 -7.57 3.20
CA THR A 40 -9.24 -8.83 2.57
C THR A 40 -8.06 -8.61 1.63
N PRO A 41 -7.22 -9.63 1.37
CA PRO A 41 -6.12 -9.56 0.41
C PRO A 41 -6.56 -9.07 -0.98
N ALA A 42 -7.70 -9.55 -1.48
CA ALA A 42 -8.24 -9.14 -2.77
C ALA A 42 -8.59 -7.63 -2.81
N ARG A 43 -9.12 -7.09 -1.70
CA ARG A 43 -9.43 -5.66 -1.60
C ARG A 43 -8.15 -4.83 -1.53
N ILE A 44 -7.14 -5.29 -0.80
CA ILE A 44 -5.83 -4.64 -0.74
C ILE A 44 -5.18 -4.62 -2.13
N LEU A 45 -5.16 -5.74 -2.84
CA LEU A 45 -4.60 -5.84 -4.20
C LEU A 45 -5.27 -4.89 -5.21
N SER A 46 -6.55 -4.57 -5.01
CA SER A 46 -7.24 -3.59 -5.88
C SER A 46 -6.60 -2.20 -5.84
N LEU A 47 -5.96 -1.82 -4.72
CA LEU A 47 -5.23 -0.56 -4.59
C LEU A 47 -3.96 -0.56 -5.45
N PHE A 48 -3.25 -1.68 -5.47
CA PHE A 48 -2.02 -1.85 -6.26
C PHE A 48 -2.29 -1.88 -7.77
N ARG A 49 -3.42 -2.46 -8.20
CA ARG A 49 -3.79 -2.54 -9.62
C ARG A 49 -4.35 -1.23 -10.20
N SER A 50 -4.88 -0.35 -9.35
CA SER A 50 -5.58 0.86 -9.80
C SER A 50 -4.61 2.05 -9.94
N PRO A 51 -4.50 2.67 -11.14
CA PRO A 51 -3.69 3.87 -11.35
C PRO A 51 -4.12 5.09 -10.52
N ARG A 52 -5.33 5.07 -9.95
CA ARG A 52 -5.83 6.13 -9.07
C ARG A 52 -5.10 6.20 -7.72
N PHE A 53 -4.40 5.13 -7.34
CA PHE A 53 -3.58 5.08 -6.14
C PHE A 53 -2.10 5.08 -6.54
N ALA A 54 -1.57 6.28 -6.78
CA ALA A 54 -0.24 6.45 -7.37
C ALA A 54 0.86 5.68 -6.64
N ALA A 55 0.90 5.74 -5.30
CA ALA A 55 1.93 5.07 -4.49
C ALA A 55 1.90 3.54 -4.62
N THR A 56 0.75 2.90 -4.38
CA THR A 56 0.61 1.44 -4.49
C THR A 56 0.77 0.98 -5.92
N HIS A 57 0.26 1.75 -6.88
CA HIS A 57 0.40 1.42 -8.30
C HIS A 57 1.84 1.55 -8.80
N GLN A 58 2.62 2.49 -8.26
CA GLN A 58 4.03 2.61 -8.56
C GLN A 58 4.81 1.38 -8.06
N ILE A 59 4.56 0.93 -6.82
CA ILE A 59 5.15 -0.30 -6.28
C ILE A 59 4.79 -1.50 -7.17
N TYR A 60 3.52 -1.61 -7.56
CA TYR A 60 3.03 -2.65 -8.46
C TYR A 60 3.77 -2.66 -9.81
N ARG A 61 4.01 -1.49 -10.39
CA ARG A 61 4.76 -1.34 -11.65
C ARG A 61 6.23 -1.68 -11.50
N GLN A 62 6.85 -1.36 -10.36
CA GLN A 62 8.27 -1.59 -10.09
C GLN A 62 8.59 -3.06 -9.80
N ARG A 63 7.73 -3.75 -9.04
CA ARG A 63 7.94 -5.13 -8.59
C ARG A 63 7.25 -6.18 -9.46
N GLY A 64 6.18 -5.80 -10.15
CA GLY A 64 5.35 -6.69 -10.94
C GLY A 64 4.26 -7.38 -10.12
N GLU A 65 3.22 -7.82 -10.83
CA GLU A 65 2.00 -8.38 -10.25
C GLU A 65 2.26 -9.60 -9.37
N THR A 66 2.98 -10.60 -9.89
CA THR A 66 3.23 -11.85 -9.19
C THR A 66 3.94 -11.65 -7.85
N TYR A 67 4.89 -10.72 -7.79
CA TYR A 67 5.59 -10.40 -6.55
C TYR A 67 4.64 -9.78 -5.52
N VAL A 68 3.89 -8.75 -5.92
CA VAL A 68 2.97 -8.04 -5.03
C VAL A 68 1.87 -8.97 -4.53
N GLU A 69 1.27 -9.78 -5.40
CA GLU A 69 0.29 -10.79 -5.01
C GLU A 69 0.85 -11.79 -4.01
N GLY A 70 2.02 -12.36 -4.31
CA GLY A 70 2.70 -13.29 -3.43
C GLY A 70 2.93 -12.70 -2.04
N ARG A 71 3.44 -11.46 -1.97
CA ARG A 71 3.73 -10.79 -0.70
C ARG A 71 2.47 -10.48 0.10
N VAL A 72 1.43 -9.94 -0.55
CA VAL A 72 0.14 -9.64 0.12
C VAL A 72 -0.49 -10.91 0.69
N HIS A 73 -0.51 -12.00 -0.08
CA HIS A 73 -1.04 -13.27 0.39
C HIS A 73 -0.21 -13.85 1.54
N GLN A 74 1.11 -13.82 1.43
CA GLN A 74 2.01 -14.27 2.49
C GLN A 74 1.73 -13.53 3.81
N MET A 75 1.68 -12.20 3.78
CA MET A 75 1.44 -11.38 4.97
C MET A 75 0.06 -11.64 5.58
N ALA A 76 -0.96 -11.83 4.73
CA ALA A 76 -2.31 -12.16 5.20
C ALA A 76 -2.39 -13.55 5.84
N GLU A 77 -1.61 -14.53 5.36
CA GLU A 77 -1.48 -15.84 5.99
C GLU A 77 -0.74 -15.74 7.34
N GLU A 78 0.36 -14.99 7.39
CA GLU A 78 1.10 -14.74 8.64
C GLU A 78 0.23 -14.04 9.69
N TRP A 79 -0.56 -13.03 9.27
CA TRP A 79 -1.55 -12.36 10.10
C TRP A 79 -2.59 -13.34 10.66
N ARG A 80 -3.15 -14.21 9.81
CA ARG A 80 -4.11 -15.24 10.22
C ARG A 80 -3.53 -16.26 11.19
N ARG A 81 -2.24 -16.58 11.06
CA ARG A 81 -1.52 -17.50 11.97
C ARG A 81 -1.17 -16.89 13.32
N GLY A 82 -1.57 -15.64 13.58
CA GLY A 82 -1.41 -15.01 14.88
C GLY A 82 -0.19 -14.12 15.01
N TRP A 83 0.40 -13.63 13.91
CA TRP A 83 1.51 -12.67 13.99
C TRP A 83 1.12 -11.26 14.51
N LEU A 84 0.00 -11.14 15.25
CA LEU A 84 -0.32 -10.04 16.15
C LEU A 84 -1.01 -10.47 17.46
N THR A 85 -0.86 -11.72 17.91
CA THR A 85 -1.15 -12.04 19.31
C THR A 85 0.10 -11.71 20.15
N GLY A 86 0.24 -10.43 20.53
CA GLY A 86 1.31 -9.91 21.40
C GLY A 86 2.45 -9.24 20.61
N GLY A 87 2.85 -8.00 20.86
CA GLY A 87 2.80 -7.36 22.17
C GLY A 87 3.57 -8.19 23.20
N GLY A 88 4.67 -8.85 22.78
CA GLY A 88 5.60 -9.52 23.68
C GLY A 88 6.47 -8.49 24.38
N ASP A 89 6.20 -8.32 25.67
CA ASP A 89 7.11 -7.92 26.74
C ASP A 89 8.01 -6.69 26.53
N ASN A 90 7.46 -5.52 26.89
CA ASN A 90 8.24 -4.55 27.65
C ASN A 90 8.21 -5.00 29.12
N ALA A 91 9.17 -5.86 29.50
CA ALA A 91 9.60 -6.08 30.87
C ALA A 91 11.09 -5.73 30.97
#